data_AF-A0A2U2X093-F1
#
_entry.id   AF-A0A2U2X093-F1
#
_cell.length_a   1.000
_cell.length_b   1.000
_cell.length_c   1.000
_cell.angle_alpha   90.00
_cell.angle_beta   90.00
_cell.angle_gamma   90.00
#
_symmetry.space_group_name_H-M   'P 1'
#
loop_
_entity.id
_entity.type
_entity.pdbx_description
1 polymer ?
#
loop_
_entity_poly.entity_id
_entity_poly.type
_entity_poly.pdbx_seq_one_letter_code
_entity_poly.pdbx_strand_id
1 'polypeptide(L)' 'KKITAHILRHSYATHLLESGLNLLALKDLLGHARIETTLIYLHVSNN' A
#
# COMPACT_ATOMS: atom_id res chain seq x y z
N LYS A 1 1.70 -21.31 -3.55
CA LYS A 1 1.27 -19.95 -3.97
C LYS A 1 2.46 -19.27 -4.64
N LYS A 2 2.37 -18.78 -5.89
CA LYS A 2 3.51 -18.08 -6.52
C LYS A 2 3.71 -16.72 -5.86
N ILE A 3 4.90 -16.47 -5.33
CA ILE A 3 5.29 -15.16 -4.81
C ILE A 3 5.67 -14.29 -6.01
N THR A 4 5.11 -13.10 -6.09
CA THR A 4 5.43 -12.11 -7.13
C THR A 4 5.81 -10.80 -6.45
N ALA A 5 6.54 -9.94 -7.17
CA ALA A 5 6.87 -8.60 -6.67
C ALA A 5 5.61 -7.80 -6.29
N HIS A 6 4.48 -8.07 -6.93
CA HIS A 6 3.21 -7.43 -6.59
C HIS A 6 2.70 -7.81 -5.19
N ILE A 7 2.88 -9.07 -4.78
CA ILE A 7 2.50 -9.54 -3.44
C ILE A 7 3.38 -8.86 -2.38
N LEU A 8 4.68 -8.74 -2.61
CA LEU A 8 5.59 -8.04 -1.70
C LEU A 8 5.24 -6.56 -1.57
N ARG A 9 4.92 -5.89 -2.69
CA ARG A 9 4.44 -4.49 -2.68
C ARG A 9 3.17 -4.35 -1.85
N HIS A 10 2.23 -5.29 -1.97
CA HIS A 10 1.01 -5.28 -1.18
C HIS A 10 1.28 -5.41 0.31
N SER A 11 2.07 -6.41 0.71
CA SER A 11 2.42 -6.62 2.11
C SER A 11 3.14 -5.40 2.72
N TYR A 12 4.05 -4.79 1.96
CA TYR A 12 4.74 -3.58 2.40
C TYR A 12 3.79 -2.38 2.59
N ALA A 13 2.92 -2.13 1.62
CA ALA A 13 1.98 -1.02 1.66
C ALA A 13 0.95 -1.16 2.80
N THR A 14 0.38 -2.36 2.99
CA THR A 14 -0.54 -2.65 4.09
C THR A 14 0.14 -2.50 5.45
N HIS A 15 1.34 -3.05 5.63
CA HIS A 15 2.05 -2.96 6.91
C HIS A 15 2.36 -1.51 7.31
N LEU A 16 2.70 -0.65 6.34
CA LEU A 16 2.94 0.76 6.61
C LEU A 16 1.67 1.51 7.01
N LEU A 17 0.53 1.22 6.38
CA LEU A 17 -0.76 1.82 6.78
C LEU A 17 -1.18 1.36 8.18
N GLU A 18 -1.04 0.08 8.49
CA GLU A 18 -1.30 -0.46 9.84
C GLU A 18 -0.40 0.18 10.90
N SER A 19 0.83 0.53 10.53
CA SER A 19 1.79 1.24 11.40
C SER A 19 1.47 2.74 11.56
N GLY A 20 0.38 3.23 10.94
CA GLY A 20 -0.07 4.62 11.03
C GLY A 20 0.59 5.57 10.02
N LEU A 21 1.24 5.06 8.98
CA LEU A 21 1.78 5.91 7.91
C LEU A 21 0.64 6.62 7.17
N ASN A 22 0.82 7.91 6.90
CA ASN A 22 -0.12 8.69 6.11
C ASN A 22 -0.19 8.17 4.65
N LEU A 23 -1.39 8.05 4.10
CA LEU A 23 -1.64 7.60 2.73
C LEU A 23 -0.92 8.46 1.67
N LEU A 24 -0.79 9.77 1.88
CA LEU A 24 -0.05 10.65 0.98
C LEU A 24 1.45 10.30 0.97
N ALA A 25 2.04 10.06 2.14
CA ALA A 25 3.41 9.62 2.25
C ALA A 25 3.62 8.24 1.59
N LEU A 26 2.65 7.33 1.75
CA LEU A 26 2.68 6.04 1.06
C LEU A 26 2.60 6.17 -0.47
N LYS A 27 1.77 7.08 -0.99
CA LYS A 27 1.70 7.38 -2.43
C LYS A 27 3.06 7.78 -2.98
N ASP A 28 3.74 8.70 -2.29
CA ASP A 28 5.05 9.20 -2.72
C ASP A 28 6.13 8.12 -2.61
N LEU A 29 6.10 7.32 -1.54
CA LEU A 29 7.01 6.19 -1.33
C LEU A 29 6.87 5.09 -2.40
N LEU A 30 5.63 4.84 -2.84
CA LEU A 30 5.34 3.87 -3.90
C LEU A 30 5.51 4.46 -5.32
N GLY A 31 5.79 5.76 -5.45
CA GLY A 31 5.91 6.45 -6.73
C GLY A 31 4.60 6.50 -7.52
N HIS A 32 3.46 6.48 -6.84
CA HIS A 32 2.16 6.54 -7.49
C HIS A 32 1.87 7.96 -7.98
N ALA A 33 1.65 8.10 -9.28
CA ALA A 33 1.27 9.37 -9.90
C ALA A 33 -0.14 9.85 -9.47
N ARG A 34 -0.99 8.90 -9.04
CA ARG A 34 -2.40 9.12 -8.70
C ARG A 34 -2.69 8.52 -7.32
N ILE A 35 -3.42 9.24 -6.48
CA ILE A 35 -3.75 8.75 -5.13
C ILE A 35 -4.73 7.58 -5.18
N GLU A 36 -5.54 7.51 -6.23
CA GLU A 36 -6.56 6.49 -6.48
C GLU A 36 -5.97 5.08 -6.54
N THR A 37 -4.74 4.95 -7.06
CA THR A 37 -4.04 3.65 -7.08
C THR A 37 -3.50 3.25 -5.71
N THR A 38 -3.40 4.18 -4.76
CA THR A 38 -3.00 3.92 -3.37
C THR A 38 -4.21 3.62 -2.48
N LEU A 39 -5.41 4.12 -2.82
CA LEU A 39 -6.65 3.86 -2.06
C LEU A 39 -7.00 2.37 -1.96
N ILE A 40 -6.51 1.53 -2.88
CA ILE A 40 -6.70 0.07 -2.82
C ILE A 40 -6.18 -0.53 -1.51
N TYR A 41 -5.18 0.09 -0.87
CA TYR A 41 -4.59 -0.41 0.37
C TYR A 41 -5.40 -0.05 1.63
N LEU A 42 -6.29 0.95 1.56
CA LEU A 42 -7.17 1.30 2.69
C LEU A 42 -8.22 0.22 2.95
N HIS A 43 -8.84 -0.31 1.88
CA HIS A 43 -9.85 -1.36 2.01
C HIS A 43 -9.28 -2.67 2.57
N VAL A 44 -7.98 -2.90 2.41
CA VAL A 44 -7.30 -4.12 2.84
C VAL A 44 -6.79 -4.03 4.29
N SER A 45 -6.51 -2.83 4.80
CA SER A 45 -5.90 -2.63 6.13
C SER A 45 -6.93 -2.53 7.27
N ASN A 46 -8.23 -2.61 7.00
CA ASN A 46 -9.30 -2.46 8.00
C ASN A 46 -9.97 -3.79 8.38
N ASN A 47 -9.19 -4.87 8.50
CA ASN A 47 -9.68 -6.18 8.92
C ASN A 47 -9.13 -6.59 10.28
#